data_AF-A0A542ISC6-F1
#
_entry.id   AF-A0A542ISC6-F1
#
_cell.length_a   1.000
_cell.length_b   1.000
_cell.length_c   1.000
_cell.angle_alpha   90.00
_cell.angle_beta   90.00
_cell.angle_gamma   90.00
#
_symmetry.space_group_name_H-M   'P 1'
#
loop_
_entity.id
_entity.type
_entity.pdbx_description
1 polymer ?
#
loop_
_entity_poly.entity_id
_entity_poly.type
_entity_poly.pdbx_seq_one_letter_code
_entity_poly.pdbx_strand_id
1 'polypeptide(L)'
;MTESNSHYQVLRVAVTATQKEIKVAYRRAARLAHPDHGGDPAAFRRVTSAYETLIDPQRRKAYDRSYAAGTADKPDAEPHFDAPPAGSRASATVHRTGGTRNTAGDPPVYVPPYSSGADGGVPLIPLAQASQQVHGMPRKRGIFGAEARIQREMRTVQLLTRQVLPAIPAARLINGLQSPADNSHIDHAVLSGYRLALIGSMLLPKGAYAWDGRTLNHGGRSIAPPQLAHIVRAMQDIFPELNVTGWTVVQSPHGNLHEPVIDDHRRSSGGLETVRIVNAAGMVRGIKEFLASGPAPNTVNVPVLARLLRGMH
;
A
#
# COMPACT_ATOMS: atom_id res chain seq x y z
N MET A 1 -12.50 32.51 -6.98
CA MET A 1 -11.31 31.87 -6.39
C MET A 1 -11.00 30.62 -7.20
N THR A 2 -10.12 30.74 -8.19
CA THR A 2 -9.71 29.63 -9.08
C THR A 2 -8.56 28.86 -8.44
N GLU A 3 -8.86 27.78 -7.72
CA GLU A 3 -7.84 26.82 -7.28
C GLU A 3 -7.45 25.88 -8.43
N SER A 4 -6.67 26.37 -9.39
CA SER A 4 -5.90 25.53 -10.32
C SER A 4 -4.48 25.36 -9.79
N ASN A 5 -4.32 24.62 -8.68
CA ASN A 5 -3.01 24.32 -8.11
C ASN A 5 -2.22 23.41 -9.06
N SER A 6 -1.29 23.99 -9.83
CA SER A 6 -0.37 23.25 -10.71
C SER A 6 0.43 22.18 -9.97
N HIS A 7 0.91 21.15 -10.65
CA HIS A 7 1.71 20.08 -10.02
C HIS A 7 2.96 20.62 -9.32
N TYR A 8 3.56 21.69 -9.86
CA TYR A 8 4.68 22.40 -9.23
C TYR A 8 4.26 23.08 -7.92
N GLN A 9 3.12 23.75 -7.89
CA GLN A 9 2.56 24.37 -6.68
C GLN A 9 2.13 23.34 -5.64
N VAL A 10 1.54 22.22 -6.07
CA VAL A 10 1.14 21.11 -5.18
C VAL A 10 2.34 20.53 -4.44
N LEU A 11 3.48 20.34 -5.13
CA LEU A 11 4.72 19.89 -4.51
C LEU A 11 5.54 21.02 -3.88
N ARG A 12 5.15 22.28 -4.08
CA ARG A 12 5.90 23.48 -3.65
C ARG A 12 7.34 23.48 -4.16
N VAL A 13 7.52 23.19 -5.44
CA VAL A 13 8.82 23.22 -6.14
C VAL A 13 8.76 24.14 -7.35
N ALA A 14 9.91 24.70 -7.73
CA ALA A 14 10.01 25.51 -8.95
C ALA A 14 9.82 24.65 -10.20
N VAL A 15 9.36 25.26 -11.29
CA VAL A 15 9.34 24.65 -12.64
C VAL A 15 10.71 24.17 -13.10
N THR A 16 11.78 24.76 -12.59
CA THR A 16 13.18 24.39 -12.86
C THR A 16 13.71 23.30 -11.90
N ALA A 17 12.90 22.80 -10.97
CA ALA A 17 13.35 21.85 -9.96
C ALA A 17 13.90 20.56 -10.58
N THR A 18 15.01 20.10 -10.04
CA THR A 18 15.63 18.82 -10.41
C THR A 18 14.78 17.65 -9.93
N GLN A 19 14.95 16.47 -10.53
CA GLN A 19 14.27 15.26 -10.06
C GLN A 19 14.57 14.95 -8.59
N LYS A 20 15.78 15.26 -8.12
CA LYS A 20 16.17 15.07 -6.72
C LYS A 20 15.34 15.95 -5.78
N GLU A 21 15.14 17.22 -6.15
CA GLU A 21 14.31 18.16 -5.39
C GLU A 21 12.83 17.77 -5.41
N ILE A 22 12.32 17.31 -6.56
CA ILE A 22 10.94 16.80 -6.69
C ILE A 22 10.70 15.60 -5.77
N LYS A 23 11.64 14.64 -5.70
CA LYS A 23 11.57 13.51 -4.75
C LYS A 23 11.57 13.95 -3.30
N VAL A 24 12.41 14.91 -2.94
CA VAL A 24 12.48 15.46 -1.57
C VAL A 24 11.18 16.16 -1.20
N ALA A 25 10.65 16.98 -2.11
CA ALA A 25 9.42 17.73 -1.91
C ALA A 25 8.20 16.83 -1.80
N TYR A 26 8.11 15.79 -2.64
CA TYR A 26 7.08 14.76 -2.54
C TYR A 26 7.08 14.09 -1.16
N ARG A 27 8.23 13.62 -0.66
CA ARG A 27 8.29 13.00 0.68
C ARG A 27 7.77 13.94 1.78
N ARG A 28 8.09 15.23 1.69
CA ARG A 28 7.62 16.24 2.65
C ARG A 28 6.11 16.47 2.53
N ALA A 29 5.60 16.65 1.32
CA ALA A 29 4.17 16.90 1.06
C ALA A 29 3.30 15.68 1.35
N ALA A 30 3.76 14.48 1.01
CA ALA A 30 3.06 13.22 1.26
C ALA A 30 2.88 12.96 2.76
N ARG A 31 3.90 13.23 3.57
CA ARG A 31 3.82 13.11 5.03
C ARG A 31 2.81 14.08 5.66
N LEU A 32 2.72 15.30 5.12
CA LEU A 32 1.78 16.32 5.62
C LEU A 32 0.33 16.06 5.17
N ALA A 33 0.15 15.53 3.96
CA ALA A 33 -1.17 15.24 3.42
C ALA A 33 -1.72 13.86 3.84
N HIS A 34 -0.93 13.02 4.51
CA HIS A 34 -1.31 11.65 4.85
C HIS A 34 -2.52 11.61 5.82
N PRO A 35 -3.59 10.85 5.51
CA PRO A 35 -4.79 10.77 6.35
C PRO A 35 -4.51 10.30 7.79
N ASP A 36 -3.55 9.39 7.97
CA ASP A 36 -3.16 8.89 9.31
C ASP A 36 -2.43 9.95 10.17
N HIS A 37 -2.07 11.10 9.60
CA HIS A 37 -1.51 12.25 10.32
C HIS A 37 -2.48 13.44 10.37
N GLY A 38 -3.77 13.20 10.15
CA GLY A 38 -4.80 14.25 10.11
C GLY A 38 -4.84 15.03 8.80
N GLY A 39 -4.17 14.55 7.75
CA GLY A 39 -4.19 15.14 6.42
C GLY A 39 -5.45 14.78 5.62
N ASP A 40 -5.72 15.55 4.56
CA ASP A 40 -6.85 15.31 3.66
C ASP A 40 -6.51 14.22 2.62
N PRO A 41 -7.29 13.11 2.53
CA PRO A 41 -7.12 12.10 1.48
C PRO A 41 -7.13 12.68 0.05
N ALA A 42 -7.88 13.76 -0.20
CA ALA A 42 -7.88 14.43 -1.49
C ALA A 42 -6.58 15.20 -1.73
N ALA A 43 -6.04 15.86 -0.71
CA ALA A 43 -4.71 16.47 -0.75
C ALA A 43 -3.60 15.44 -1.01
N PHE A 44 -3.68 14.27 -0.37
CA PHE A 44 -2.73 13.19 -0.61
C PHE A 44 -2.76 12.71 -2.06
N ARG A 45 -3.95 12.53 -2.64
CA ARG A 45 -4.10 12.19 -4.06
C ARG A 45 -3.50 13.27 -4.98
N ARG A 46 -3.73 14.55 -4.69
CA ARG A 46 -3.14 15.66 -5.47
C ARG A 46 -1.61 15.62 -5.42
N VAL A 47 -1.03 15.43 -4.23
CA VAL A 47 0.43 15.33 -4.04
C VAL A 47 1.03 14.16 -4.81
N THR A 48 0.40 12.98 -4.75
CA THR A 48 0.87 11.80 -5.48
C THR A 48 0.76 11.98 -7.00
N SER A 49 -0.37 12.48 -7.51
CA SER A 49 -0.55 12.78 -8.94
C SER A 49 0.45 13.81 -9.47
N ALA A 50 0.76 14.84 -8.67
CA ALA A 50 1.77 15.83 -9.02
C ALA A 50 3.17 15.23 -9.10
N TYR A 51 3.53 14.35 -8.16
CA TYR A 51 4.82 13.66 -8.18
C TYR A 51 4.95 12.72 -9.37
N GLU A 52 3.95 11.89 -9.65
CA GLU A 52 3.96 10.95 -10.79
C GLU A 52 4.17 11.65 -12.13
N THR A 53 3.56 12.83 -12.30
CA THR A 53 3.68 13.62 -13.54
C THR A 53 5.04 14.30 -13.65
N LEU A 54 5.56 14.84 -12.54
CA LEU A 54 6.81 15.62 -12.55
C LEU A 54 8.08 14.78 -12.46
N ILE A 55 8.02 13.55 -11.93
CA ILE A 55 9.20 12.69 -11.79
C ILE A 55 9.59 11.99 -13.09
N ASP A 56 8.62 11.73 -13.96
CA ASP A 56 8.84 11.14 -15.28
C ASP A 56 9.21 12.24 -16.30
N PRO A 57 10.40 12.18 -16.95
CA PRO A 57 10.84 13.21 -17.88
C PRO A 57 9.90 13.44 -19.07
N GLN A 58 9.25 12.40 -19.58
CA GLN A 58 8.37 12.50 -20.74
C GLN A 58 7.02 13.10 -20.34
N ARG A 59 6.45 12.65 -19.22
CA ARG A 59 5.20 13.21 -18.67
C ARG A 59 5.39 14.65 -18.21
N ARG A 60 6.53 14.97 -17.60
CA ARG A 60 6.90 16.34 -17.24
C ARG A 60 7.01 17.22 -18.49
N LYS A 61 7.71 16.77 -19.53
CA LYS A 61 7.82 17.53 -20.78
C LYS A 61 6.45 17.74 -21.45
N ALA A 62 5.54 16.77 -21.38
CA ALA A 62 4.18 16.91 -21.89
C ALA A 62 3.36 17.91 -21.06
N TYR A 63 3.47 17.82 -19.74
CA TYR A 63 2.86 18.75 -18.79
C TYR A 63 3.38 20.17 -18.95
N ASP A 64 4.69 20.35 -19.15
CA ASP A 64 5.31 21.66 -19.33
C ASP A 64 4.84 22.35 -20.62
N ARG A 65 4.57 21.57 -21.69
CA ARG A 65 3.99 22.11 -22.94
C ARG A 65 2.59 22.67 -22.72
N SER A 66 1.73 21.97 -21.96
CA SER A 66 0.38 22.46 -21.66
C SER A 66 0.38 23.55 -20.58
N TYR A 67 1.33 23.52 -19.65
CA TYR A 67 1.51 24.51 -18.60
C TYR A 67 2.01 25.86 -19.15
N ALA A 68 2.94 25.84 -20.12
CA ALA A 68 3.40 27.03 -20.83
C ALA A 68 2.32 27.63 -21.74
N ALA A 69 1.47 26.80 -22.34
CA ALA A 69 0.34 27.26 -23.16
C ALA A 69 -0.79 27.93 -22.34
N GLY A 70 -0.90 27.60 -21.04
CA GLY A 70 -1.91 28.16 -20.13
C GLY A 70 -1.45 29.38 -19.32
N THR A 71 -0.20 29.83 -19.47
CA THR A 71 0.40 30.96 -18.73
C THR A 71 0.72 32.17 -19.62
N ALA A 72 0.21 32.19 -20.85
CA ALA A 72 0.25 33.36 -21.73
C ALA A 72 -0.85 34.37 -21.34
N ASP A 73 -0.43 35.33 -20.50
CA ASP A 73 -0.88 36.72 -20.41
C ASP A 73 -2.39 37.05 -20.52
N LYS A 74 -2.97 37.52 -19.42
CA LYS A 74 -3.84 38.71 -19.44
C LYS A 74 -3.92 39.40 -18.06
N PRO A 75 -3.76 40.73 -18.01
CA PRO A 75 -3.83 41.54 -16.79
C PRO A 75 -5.27 41.93 -16.41
N ASP A 76 -5.44 42.15 -15.11
CA ASP A 76 -6.46 42.92 -14.37
C ASP A 76 -7.81 43.28 -15.03
N ALA A 77 -8.91 42.76 -14.46
CA ALA A 77 -10.19 43.46 -14.37
C ALA A 77 -11.09 42.86 -13.27
N GLU A 78 -11.66 43.74 -12.45
CA GLU A 78 -12.55 43.52 -11.31
C GLU A 78 -13.96 42.98 -11.67
N PRO A 79 -14.77 42.52 -10.66
CA PRO A 79 -15.94 41.69 -10.90
C PRO A 79 -17.24 42.49 -11.08
N HIS A 80 -18.02 42.15 -12.11
CA HIS A 80 -19.41 42.57 -12.25
C HIS A 80 -20.37 41.46 -11.78
N PHE A 81 -21.21 41.80 -10.80
CA PHE A 81 -22.42 41.07 -10.41
C PHE A 81 -23.55 41.41 -11.37
N ASP A 82 -24.30 40.40 -11.83
CA ASP A 82 -25.74 40.52 -12.11
C ASP A 82 -26.41 39.12 -12.11
N ALA A 83 -27.49 39.00 -11.33
CA ALA A 83 -28.45 37.89 -11.34
C ALA A 83 -29.67 38.31 -12.20
N PRO A 84 -30.46 37.39 -12.82
CA PRO A 84 -31.65 36.79 -12.14
C PRO A 84 -32.10 35.44 -12.80
N PRO A 85 -33.37 34.97 -12.66
CA PRO A 85 -34.17 34.65 -11.48
C PRO A 85 -34.59 33.16 -11.39
N ALA A 86 -35.29 32.84 -10.31
CA ALA A 86 -35.80 31.55 -9.90
C ALA A 86 -36.86 30.91 -10.82
N GLY A 87 -36.90 29.57 -10.83
CA GLY A 87 -38.14 28.83 -11.06
C GLY A 87 -37.99 27.42 -11.65
N SER A 88 -37.84 26.40 -10.80
CA SER A 88 -38.73 25.22 -10.83
C SER A 88 -38.35 24.21 -9.75
N ARG A 89 -39.34 23.91 -8.91
CA ARG A 89 -39.32 22.88 -7.88
C ARG A 89 -39.38 21.50 -8.53
N ALA A 90 -38.43 20.64 -8.20
CA ALA A 90 -38.62 19.20 -8.21
C ALA A 90 -38.09 18.65 -6.87
N SER A 91 -39.01 18.10 -6.10
CA SER A 91 -38.70 17.36 -4.87
C SER A 91 -37.96 16.06 -5.19
N ALA A 92 -37.24 15.57 -4.18
CA ALA A 92 -36.69 14.22 -4.04
C ALA A 92 -35.39 13.92 -4.79
N THR A 93 -34.27 14.15 -4.11
CA THR A 93 -33.58 13.09 -3.33
C THR A 93 -32.28 13.71 -2.87
N VAL A 94 -32.02 13.72 -1.56
CA VAL A 94 -30.69 14.04 -1.05
C VAL A 94 -29.74 12.96 -1.56
N HIS A 95 -29.12 13.20 -2.71
CA HIS A 95 -27.90 12.50 -3.11
C HIS A 95 -26.86 12.91 -2.07
N ARG A 96 -26.76 12.11 -1.00
CA ARG A 96 -25.56 12.06 -0.20
C ARG A 96 -24.42 11.89 -1.19
N THR A 97 -23.60 12.92 -1.35
CA THR A 97 -22.37 12.88 -2.14
C THR A 97 -21.59 11.66 -1.68
N GLY A 98 -21.64 10.62 -2.50
CA GLY A 98 -21.28 9.26 -2.12
C GLY A 98 -19.84 9.20 -1.66
N GLY A 99 -19.62 8.66 -0.46
CA GLY A 99 -18.30 8.12 -0.14
C GLY A 99 -17.89 7.19 -1.27
N THR A 100 -16.67 7.36 -1.77
CA THR A 100 -16.11 6.52 -2.83
C THR A 100 -16.36 5.05 -2.50
N ARG A 101 -17.17 4.37 -3.32
CA ARG A 101 -17.47 2.93 -3.16
C ARG A 101 -16.15 2.16 -3.08
N ASN A 102 -16.04 1.25 -2.11
CA ASN A 102 -14.86 0.39 -1.99
C ASN A 102 -14.85 -0.61 -3.16
N THR A 103 -13.81 -0.53 -4.01
CA THR A 103 -13.67 -1.39 -5.20
C THR A 103 -12.89 -2.66 -4.95
N ALA A 104 -12.47 -2.97 -3.71
CA ALA A 104 -11.52 -4.05 -3.45
C ALA A 104 -11.96 -5.43 -3.94
N GLY A 105 -13.28 -5.70 -3.92
CA GLY A 105 -13.88 -6.94 -4.42
C GLY A 105 -14.19 -6.95 -5.91
N ASP A 106 -14.01 -5.83 -6.62
CA ASP A 106 -14.23 -5.73 -8.06
C ASP A 106 -13.09 -6.45 -8.82
N PRO A 107 -13.28 -6.77 -10.12
CA PRO A 107 -12.23 -7.38 -10.94
C PRO A 107 -10.92 -6.56 -10.97
N PRO A 108 -9.76 -7.22 -11.13
CA PRO A 108 -8.48 -6.54 -11.16
C PRO A 108 -8.34 -5.58 -12.34
N VAL A 109 -7.89 -4.37 -12.06
CA VAL A 109 -7.49 -3.38 -13.07
C VAL A 109 -5.97 -3.37 -13.15
N TYR A 110 -5.41 -3.69 -14.32
CA TYR A 110 -3.96 -3.73 -14.51
C TYR A 110 -3.44 -2.36 -14.92
N VAL A 111 -2.34 -1.93 -14.28
CA VAL A 111 -1.67 -0.67 -14.60
C VAL A 111 -0.19 -0.95 -14.89
N PRO A 112 0.31 -0.67 -16.11
CA PRO A 112 -0.46 -0.26 -17.28
C PRO A 112 -1.41 -1.38 -17.79
N PRO A 113 -2.44 -1.03 -18.58
CA PRO A 113 -3.38 -2.01 -19.12
C PRO A 113 -2.72 -2.91 -20.17
N TYR A 114 -3.23 -4.14 -20.32
CA TYR A 114 -2.77 -5.10 -21.32
C TYR A 114 -3.43 -4.95 -22.70
N SER A 115 -4.51 -4.16 -22.81
CA SER A 115 -5.10 -3.78 -24.08
C SER A 115 -4.21 -2.73 -24.76
N SER A 116 -3.58 -3.12 -25.86
CA SER A 116 -2.66 -2.29 -26.64
C SER A 116 -3.36 -1.16 -27.38
N GLY A 117 -2.84 0.07 -27.25
CA GLY A 117 -3.10 1.18 -28.17
C GLY A 117 -3.69 2.42 -27.48
N ALA A 118 -2.94 3.53 -27.55
CA ALA A 118 -3.20 4.87 -27.03
C ALA A 118 -2.61 5.13 -25.63
N ASP A 119 -1.36 5.60 -25.61
CA ASP A 119 -0.76 6.41 -24.55
C ASP A 119 -0.32 5.75 -23.23
N GLY A 120 -0.49 4.43 -23.06
CA GLY A 120 -0.06 3.66 -21.88
C GLY A 120 1.16 2.76 -22.16
N GLY A 121 2.16 2.77 -21.28
CA GLY A 121 3.38 1.97 -21.43
C GLY A 121 3.16 0.45 -21.54
N VAL A 122 4.14 -0.27 -22.11
CA VAL A 122 4.08 -1.74 -22.26
C VAL A 122 4.21 -2.43 -20.90
N PRO A 123 3.28 -3.32 -20.50
CA PRO A 123 3.40 -4.09 -19.26
C PRO A 123 4.72 -4.88 -19.19
N LEU A 124 5.43 -4.79 -18.06
CA LEU A 124 6.77 -5.38 -17.89
C LEU A 124 6.80 -6.91 -17.77
N ILE A 125 5.64 -7.54 -17.54
CA ILE A 125 5.48 -8.99 -17.43
C ILE A 125 4.23 -9.44 -18.19
N PRO A 126 4.16 -10.68 -18.71
CA PRO A 126 2.99 -11.19 -19.42
C PRO A 126 1.72 -11.18 -18.56
N LEU A 127 0.55 -11.05 -19.20
CA LEU A 127 -0.74 -11.06 -18.49
C LEU A 127 -0.95 -12.35 -17.69
N ALA A 128 -0.57 -13.51 -18.25
CA ALA A 128 -0.65 -14.79 -17.56
C ALA A 128 0.13 -14.81 -16.25
N GLN A 129 1.29 -14.13 -16.21
CA GLN A 129 2.07 -13.97 -15.00
C GLN A 129 1.40 -12.95 -14.08
N ALA A 130 1.01 -11.78 -14.57
CA ALA A 130 0.38 -10.75 -13.74
C ALA A 130 -1.00 -11.13 -13.17
N SER A 131 -1.72 -12.05 -13.80
CA SER A 131 -3.04 -12.51 -13.34
C SER A 131 -2.96 -13.60 -12.27
N GLN A 132 -1.82 -14.29 -12.16
CA GLN A 132 -1.57 -15.26 -11.10
C GLN A 132 -1.59 -14.56 -9.73
N GLN A 133 -2.42 -15.02 -8.80
CA GLN A 133 -2.49 -14.39 -7.47
C GLN A 133 -1.38 -14.85 -6.51
N VAL A 134 -0.79 -16.03 -6.72
CA VAL A 134 0.24 -16.60 -5.82
C VAL A 134 1.52 -16.86 -6.60
N HIS A 135 2.61 -16.23 -6.20
CA HIS A 135 3.93 -16.33 -6.82
C HIS A 135 4.95 -16.93 -5.87
N GLY A 136 5.91 -17.68 -6.42
CA GLY A 136 6.94 -18.36 -5.65
C GLY A 136 6.39 -19.44 -4.72
N MET A 137 7.26 -19.99 -3.88
CA MET A 137 6.92 -21.01 -2.89
C MET A 137 7.71 -20.82 -1.60
N PRO A 138 7.19 -21.25 -0.44
CA PRO A 138 7.99 -21.36 0.78
C PRO A 138 9.24 -22.20 0.56
N ARG A 139 10.41 -21.70 0.95
CA ARG A 139 11.68 -22.37 0.67
C ARG A 139 12.08 -23.41 1.70
N LYS A 140 12.81 -24.44 1.24
CA LYS A 140 13.64 -25.31 2.10
C LYS A 140 14.98 -24.61 2.35
N ARG A 141 15.30 -24.33 3.62
CA ARG A 141 16.47 -23.53 4.05
C ARG A 141 17.19 -24.34 5.11
N GLY A 142 18.47 -24.65 4.90
CA GLY A 142 19.27 -25.47 5.82
C GLY A 142 18.80 -26.94 5.91
N ILE A 143 19.59 -27.77 6.59
CA ILE A 143 19.35 -29.21 6.73
C ILE A 143 18.47 -29.51 7.96
N PHE A 144 18.52 -28.66 9.00
CA PHE A 144 17.81 -28.83 10.28
C PHE A 144 16.69 -27.79 10.46
N GLY A 145 15.52 -28.23 10.96
CA GLY A 145 14.38 -27.33 11.27
C GLY A 145 13.66 -26.72 10.06
N ALA A 146 14.10 -27.05 8.83
CA ALA A 146 13.50 -26.56 7.60
C ALA A 146 12.03 -26.95 7.49
N GLU A 147 11.66 -28.15 7.94
CA GLU A 147 10.31 -28.69 7.79
C GLU A 147 9.27 -27.95 8.65
N ALA A 148 9.53 -27.74 9.94
CA ALA A 148 8.63 -26.99 10.81
C ALA A 148 8.44 -25.54 10.33
N ARG A 149 9.52 -24.92 9.83
CA ARG A 149 9.46 -23.58 9.24
C ARG A 149 8.64 -23.57 7.93
N ILE A 150 8.87 -24.53 7.04
CA ILE A 150 8.10 -24.68 5.79
C ILE A 150 6.62 -24.89 6.11
N GLN A 151 6.30 -25.76 7.07
CA GLN A 151 4.91 -25.99 7.49
C GLN A 151 4.25 -24.70 8.00
N ARG A 152 4.95 -23.90 8.81
CA ARG A 152 4.50 -22.57 9.27
C ARG A 152 4.25 -21.60 8.10
N GLU A 153 5.18 -21.50 7.16
CA GLU A 153 5.01 -20.65 5.97
C GLU A 153 3.84 -21.14 5.09
N MET A 154 3.75 -22.44 4.85
CA MET A 154 2.66 -23.07 4.10
C MET A 154 1.29 -22.82 4.75
N ARG A 155 1.18 -22.85 6.09
CA ARG A 155 -0.04 -22.49 6.81
C ARG A 155 -0.44 -21.03 6.55
N THR A 156 0.53 -20.11 6.55
CA THR A 156 0.29 -18.69 6.22
C THR A 156 -0.22 -18.54 4.79
N VAL A 157 0.43 -19.20 3.82
CA VAL A 157 0.01 -19.19 2.40
C VAL A 157 -1.40 -19.73 2.26
N GLN A 158 -1.71 -20.89 2.86
CA GLN A 158 -3.05 -21.48 2.81
C GLN A 158 -4.11 -20.54 3.39
N LEU A 159 -3.80 -19.87 4.50
CA LEU A 159 -4.71 -18.94 5.15
C LEU A 159 -4.98 -17.70 4.28
N LEU A 160 -3.94 -17.09 3.72
CA LEU A 160 -4.07 -15.93 2.82
C LEU A 160 -4.83 -16.31 1.54
N THR A 161 -4.49 -17.44 0.93
CA THR A 161 -5.13 -17.92 -0.30
C THR A 161 -6.60 -18.26 -0.08
N ARG A 162 -6.97 -18.83 1.07
CA ARG A 162 -8.37 -19.20 1.34
C ARG A 162 -9.22 -18.03 1.80
N GLN A 163 -8.65 -17.11 2.58
CA GLN A 163 -9.46 -16.10 3.25
C GLN A 163 -9.26 -14.69 2.69
N VAL A 164 -8.07 -14.31 2.22
CA VAL A 164 -7.77 -12.94 1.76
C VAL A 164 -7.93 -12.79 0.26
N LEU A 165 -7.25 -13.63 -0.54
CA LEU A 165 -7.21 -13.49 -2.01
C LEU A 165 -8.59 -13.55 -2.70
N PRO A 166 -9.58 -14.36 -2.24
CA PRO A 166 -10.92 -14.37 -2.82
C PRO A 166 -11.69 -13.07 -2.59
N ALA A 167 -11.40 -12.36 -1.49
CA ALA A 167 -12.04 -11.09 -1.16
C ALA A 167 -11.42 -9.90 -1.89
N ILE A 168 -10.19 -10.05 -2.40
CA ILE A 168 -9.43 -9.00 -3.08
C ILE A 168 -8.78 -9.59 -4.33
N PRO A 169 -9.51 -9.69 -5.46
CA PRO A 169 -9.01 -10.35 -6.67
C PRO A 169 -7.69 -9.76 -7.21
N ALA A 170 -7.44 -8.47 -6.97
CA ALA A 170 -6.21 -7.78 -7.38
C ALA A 170 -5.00 -8.10 -6.49
N ALA A 171 -5.20 -8.73 -5.32
CA ALA A 171 -4.10 -9.04 -4.44
C ALA A 171 -3.14 -10.06 -5.07
N ARG A 172 -1.84 -9.85 -4.85
CA ARG A 172 -0.75 -10.72 -5.27
C ARG A 172 0.05 -11.13 -4.05
N LEU A 173 0.03 -12.41 -3.72
CA LEU A 173 0.86 -13.04 -2.71
C LEU A 173 2.19 -13.43 -3.36
N ILE A 174 3.29 -12.91 -2.84
CA ILE A 174 4.66 -13.21 -3.27
C ILE A 174 5.36 -13.92 -2.12
N ASN A 175 5.82 -15.14 -2.38
CA ASN A 175 6.53 -15.97 -1.41
C ASN A 175 8.02 -15.96 -1.71
N GLY A 176 8.84 -15.98 -0.67
CA GLY A 176 10.28 -16.11 -0.84
C GLY A 176 10.90 -14.86 -1.49
N LEU A 177 10.68 -13.70 -0.90
CA LEU A 177 11.40 -12.49 -1.32
C LEU A 177 12.73 -12.40 -0.59
N GLN A 178 13.78 -11.99 -1.31
CA GLN A 178 15.03 -11.57 -0.66
C GLN A 178 14.80 -10.26 0.09
N SER A 179 15.35 -10.16 1.29
CA SER A 179 15.34 -8.91 2.03
C SER A 179 16.28 -7.93 1.32
N PRO A 180 15.86 -6.68 1.05
CA PRO A 180 16.76 -5.67 0.52
C PRO A 180 17.66 -5.04 1.59
N ALA A 181 17.39 -5.30 2.87
CA ALA A 181 18.09 -4.66 3.99
C ALA A 181 19.27 -5.50 4.51
N ASP A 182 19.26 -6.81 4.25
CA ASP A 182 20.22 -7.77 4.78
C ASP A 182 20.20 -9.07 3.94
N ASN A 183 21.08 -10.02 4.25
CA ASN A 183 21.11 -11.34 3.57
C ASN A 183 19.97 -12.29 4.04
N SER A 184 18.92 -11.74 4.65
CA SER A 184 17.75 -12.50 5.10
C SER A 184 16.67 -12.56 4.01
N HIS A 185 15.50 -13.08 4.38
CA HIS A 185 14.38 -13.27 3.45
C HIS A 185 13.09 -12.88 4.14
N ILE A 186 12.13 -12.43 3.35
CA ILE A 186 10.78 -12.13 3.77
C ILE A 186 9.96 -13.39 3.53
N ASP A 187 9.28 -13.91 4.56
CA ASP A 187 8.46 -15.13 4.43
C ASP A 187 7.43 -14.93 3.31
N HIS A 188 6.61 -13.88 3.42
CA HIS A 188 5.58 -13.54 2.43
C HIS A 188 5.40 -12.03 2.27
N ALA A 189 4.92 -11.59 1.11
CA ALA A 189 4.39 -10.25 0.91
C ALA A 189 3.06 -10.30 0.16
N VAL A 190 2.14 -9.40 0.48
CA VAL A 190 0.86 -9.25 -0.25
C VAL A 190 0.74 -7.83 -0.78
N LEU A 191 0.66 -7.71 -2.11
CA LEU A 191 0.52 -6.45 -2.83
C LEU A 191 -0.92 -6.29 -3.33
N SER A 192 -1.56 -5.14 -3.10
CA SER A 192 -2.79 -4.74 -3.81
C SER A 192 -2.86 -3.23 -3.93
N GLY A 193 -3.09 -2.72 -5.14
CA GLY A 193 -3.00 -1.29 -5.43
C GLY A 193 -1.66 -0.70 -5.00
N TYR A 194 -1.72 0.29 -4.11
CA TYR A 194 -0.54 0.95 -3.54
C TYR A 194 -0.11 0.36 -2.19
N ARG A 195 -0.71 -0.75 -1.72
CA ARG A 195 -0.45 -1.31 -0.40
C ARG A 195 0.36 -2.59 -0.47
N LEU A 196 1.40 -2.67 0.36
CA LEU A 196 2.27 -3.83 0.47
C LEU A 196 2.36 -4.26 1.94
N ALA A 197 1.84 -5.45 2.24
CA ALA A 197 1.97 -6.07 3.55
C ALA A 197 3.13 -7.08 3.52
N LEU A 198 4.18 -6.85 4.30
CA LEU A 198 5.24 -7.83 4.56
C LEU A 198 4.84 -8.68 5.75
N ILE A 199 4.93 -9.99 5.62
CA ILE A 199 4.44 -10.93 6.62
C ILE A 199 5.59 -11.82 7.05
N GLY A 200 5.85 -11.83 8.35
CA GLY A 200 6.63 -12.84 9.04
C GLY A 200 5.70 -13.69 9.89
N SER A 201 6.10 -14.91 10.19
CA SER A 201 5.30 -15.80 11.03
C SER A 201 6.08 -16.33 12.23
N MET A 202 5.41 -16.86 13.23
CA MET A 202 6.03 -17.68 14.27
C MET A 202 5.00 -18.64 14.86
N LEU A 203 5.46 -19.70 15.51
CA LEU A 203 4.60 -20.67 16.18
C LEU A 203 4.77 -20.51 17.69
N LEU A 204 3.68 -20.29 18.41
CA LEU A 204 3.66 -20.26 19.87
C LEU A 204 2.54 -21.14 20.40
N PRO A 205 2.75 -21.85 21.53
CA PRO A 205 1.70 -22.62 22.19
C PRO A 205 0.47 -21.76 22.48
N LYS A 206 -0.69 -22.41 22.62
CA LYS A 206 -1.91 -21.76 23.11
C LYS A 206 -1.64 -21.03 24.43
N GLY A 207 -2.23 -19.86 24.61
CA GLY A 207 -2.05 -19.02 25.79
C GLY A 207 -2.35 -17.57 25.50
N ALA A 208 -2.32 -16.74 26.56
CA ALA A 208 -2.36 -15.29 26.46
C ALA A 208 -0.93 -14.73 26.52
N TYR A 209 -0.57 -13.90 25.55
CA TYR A 209 0.75 -13.28 25.43
C TYR A 209 0.60 -11.77 25.49
N ALA A 210 1.36 -11.13 26.37
CA ALA A 210 1.42 -9.68 26.49
C ALA A 210 2.46 -9.12 25.52
N TRP A 211 2.04 -8.22 24.63
CA TRP A 211 2.94 -7.46 23.75
C TRP A 211 3.35 -6.14 24.41
N ASP A 212 4.65 -5.93 24.59
CA ASP A 212 5.22 -4.71 25.21
C ASP A 212 5.80 -3.71 24.19
N GLY A 213 5.69 -3.99 22.89
CA GLY A 213 6.30 -3.23 21.79
C GLY A 213 7.65 -3.75 21.33
N ARG A 214 8.22 -4.76 21.99
CA ARG A 214 9.51 -5.38 21.65
C ARG A 214 9.45 -6.91 21.72
N THR A 215 8.80 -7.46 22.74
CA THR A 215 8.72 -8.90 23.02
C THR A 215 7.30 -9.34 23.38
N LEU A 216 7.01 -10.62 23.08
CA LEU A 216 5.82 -11.32 23.56
C LEU A 216 6.13 -12.02 24.88
N ASN A 217 5.42 -11.66 25.95
CA ASN A 217 5.66 -12.16 27.29
C ASN A 217 4.58 -13.18 27.69
N HIS A 218 4.99 -14.36 28.17
CA HIS A 218 4.09 -15.41 28.65
C HIS A 218 4.78 -16.29 29.70
N GLY A 219 4.15 -16.46 30.86
CA GLY A 219 4.65 -17.35 31.92
C GLY A 219 6.08 -17.04 32.38
N GLY A 220 6.43 -15.75 32.49
CA GLY A 220 7.77 -15.28 32.86
C GLY A 220 8.83 -15.39 31.75
N ARG A 221 8.45 -15.82 30.54
CA ARG A 221 9.34 -15.87 29.37
C ARG A 221 9.04 -14.73 28.41
N SER A 222 10.09 -14.15 27.84
CA SER A 222 10.02 -13.12 26.79
C SER A 222 10.51 -13.70 25.46
N ILE A 223 9.71 -13.55 24.41
CA ILE A 223 9.98 -14.12 23.10
C ILE A 223 10.01 -12.99 22.07
N ALA A 224 11.12 -12.86 21.34
CA ALA A 224 11.26 -11.86 20.30
C ALA A 224 10.56 -12.31 19.01
N PRO A 225 9.72 -11.46 18.38
CA PRO A 225 9.18 -11.74 17.05
C PRO A 225 10.25 -11.58 15.96
N PRO A 226 9.99 -12.06 14.74
CA PRO A 226 10.80 -11.73 13.57
C PRO A 226 10.97 -10.22 13.41
N GLN A 227 12.21 -9.78 13.16
CA GLN A 227 12.52 -8.36 12.98
C GLN A 227 12.14 -7.93 11.56
N LEU A 228 10.94 -7.38 11.40
CA LEU A 228 10.47 -6.86 10.11
C LEU A 228 10.64 -5.34 9.96
N ALA A 229 10.85 -4.61 11.05
CA ALA A 229 10.76 -3.15 11.03
C ALA A 229 11.80 -2.49 10.10
N HIS A 230 13.04 -3.00 10.11
CA HIS A 230 14.09 -2.50 9.21
C HIS A 230 13.82 -2.89 7.75
N ILE A 231 13.28 -4.08 7.51
CA ILE A 231 12.88 -4.54 6.16
C ILE A 231 11.73 -3.69 5.62
N VAL A 232 10.70 -3.41 6.43
CA VAL A 232 9.59 -2.52 6.07
C VAL A 232 10.10 -1.15 5.64
N ARG A 233 11.03 -0.57 6.41
CA ARG A 233 11.66 0.71 6.07
C ARG A 233 12.42 0.65 4.74
N ALA A 234 13.25 -0.37 4.55
CA ALA A 234 14.00 -0.54 3.30
C ALA A 234 13.08 -0.75 2.08
N MET A 235 12.02 -1.54 2.23
CA MET A 235 11.01 -1.74 1.17
C MET A 235 10.25 -0.44 0.88
N GLN A 236 9.92 0.35 1.91
CA GLN A 236 9.29 1.66 1.76
C GLN A 236 10.20 2.65 1.00
N ASP A 237 11.51 2.60 1.23
CA ASP A 237 12.49 3.44 0.52
C ASP A 237 12.65 3.01 -0.95
N ILE A 238 12.57 1.70 -1.24
CA ILE A 238 12.67 1.14 -2.60
C ILE A 238 11.40 1.37 -3.42
N PHE A 239 10.25 1.36 -2.75
CA PHE A 239 8.92 1.56 -3.33
C PHE A 239 8.23 2.75 -2.67
N PRO A 240 8.72 3.99 -2.90
CA PRO A 240 8.15 5.20 -2.28
C PRO A 240 6.69 5.47 -2.69
N GLU A 241 6.23 4.86 -3.78
CA GLU A 241 4.84 4.90 -4.25
C GLU A 241 3.89 4.00 -3.46
N LEU A 242 4.41 3.07 -2.65
CA LEU A 242 3.61 2.15 -1.85
C LEU A 242 3.47 2.64 -0.40
N ASN A 243 2.43 2.18 0.27
CA ASN A 243 2.35 2.14 1.73
C ASN A 243 2.76 0.72 2.17
N VAL A 244 3.91 0.61 2.82
CA VAL A 244 4.47 -0.68 3.27
C VAL A 244 4.24 -0.86 4.78
N THR A 245 3.63 -1.98 5.17
CA THR A 245 3.46 -2.35 6.59
C THR A 245 3.98 -3.76 6.85
N GLY A 246 4.42 -4.01 8.09
CA GLY A 246 4.83 -5.34 8.55
C GLY A 246 3.77 -5.99 9.41
N TRP A 247 3.69 -7.32 9.34
CA TRP A 247 2.78 -8.14 10.13
C TRP A 247 3.52 -9.37 10.61
N THR A 248 3.61 -9.56 11.92
CA THR A 248 4.02 -10.85 12.49
C THR A 248 2.77 -11.62 12.87
N VAL A 249 2.52 -12.73 12.19
CA VAL A 249 1.46 -13.66 12.56
C VAL A 249 1.98 -14.71 13.52
N VAL A 250 1.40 -14.74 14.71
CA VAL A 250 1.61 -15.79 15.70
C VAL A 250 0.57 -16.88 15.48
N GLN A 251 1.01 -18.07 15.15
CA GLN A 251 0.14 -19.21 14.89
C GLN A 251 0.17 -20.20 16.06
N SER A 252 -0.99 -20.78 16.36
CA SER A 252 -1.10 -21.95 17.22
C SER A 252 -0.70 -23.23 16.47
N PRO A 253 0.02 -24.18 17.11
CA PRO A 253 0.32 -25.49 16.53
C PRO A 253 -0.93 -26.26 16.07
N HIS A 254 -2.07 -26.06 16.74
CA HIS A 254 -3.33 -26.77 16.50
C HIS A 254 -4.25 -26.09 15.48
N GLY A 255 -3.83 -24.95 14.89
CA GLY A 255 -4.54 -24.32 13.78
C GLY A 255 -5.78 -23.49 14.15
N ASN A 256 -6.11 -23.33 15.44
CA ASN A 256 -7.13 -22.37 15.86
C ASN A 256 -6.67 -20.94 15.50
N LEU A 257 -7.48 -20.23 14.71
CA LEU A 257 -7.10 -18.91 14.18
C LEU A 257 -7.12 -17.82 15.25
N HIS A 258 -7.90 -17.99 16.31
CA HIS A 258 -8.01 -17.03 17.41
C HIS A 258 -6.97 -17.27 18.51
N GLU A 259 -6.14 -18.30 18.36
CA GLU A 259 -5.06 -18.62 19.28
C GLU A 259 -3.67 -18.41 18.65
N PRO A 260 -2.67 -17.99 19.45
CA PRO A 260 -2.83 -17.53 20.84
C PRO A 260 -3.54 -16.18 20.94
N VAL A 261 -3.96 -15.80 22.15
CA VAL A 261 -4.48 -14.46 22.42
C VAL A 261 -3.28 -13.54 22.61
N ILE A 262 -3.32 -12.38 21.95
CA ILE A 262 -2.26 -11.37 22.03
C ILE A 262 -2.87 -10.10 22.61
N ASP A 263 -2.46 -9.76 23.81
CA ASP A 263 -2.88 -8.57 24.53
C ASP A 263 -1.88 -7.46 24.26
N ASP A 264 -2.33 -6.44 23.54
CA ASP A 264 -1.53 -5.27 23.21
C ASP A 264 -1.69 -4.21 24.29
N HIS A 265 -0.70 -4.10 25.18
CA HIS A 265 -0.70 -3.12 26.27
C HIS A 265 -0.51 -1.67 25.77
N ARG A 266 -0.20 -1.45 24.48
CA ARG A 266 0.08 -0.12 23.90
C ARG A 266 -1.08 0.53 23.17
N ARG A 267 -2.30 -0.03 23.21
CA ARG A 267 -3.47 0.61 22.59
C ARG A 267 -3.75 2.07 23.07
N SER A 268 -3.02 2.61 24.04
CA SER A 268 -3.14 3.98 24.53
C SER A 268 -2.18 5.02 23.91
N SER A 269 -1.21 4.67 23.06
CA SER A 269 -0.27 5.65 22.49
C SER A 269 -0.23 5.58 20.97
N GLY A 270 -0.82 6.58 20.30
CA GLY A 270 -1.01 6.73 18.85
C GLY A 270 0.25 6.84 17.98
N GLY A 271 1.29 6.05 18.25
CA GLY A 271 2.37 5.80 17.31
C GLY A 271 1.94 4.80 16.24
N LEU A 272 2.20 5.10 14.97
CA LEU A 272 2.08 4.11 13.90
C LEU A 272 3.11 3.00 14.13
N GLU A 273 2.71 1.88 14.74
CA GLU A 273 3.51 0.67 14.71
C GLU A 273 3.67 0.22 13.26
N THR A 274 4.91 0.29 12.76
CA THR A 274 5.26 -0.16 11.41
C THR A 274 5.09 -1.66 11.23
N VAL A 275 5.09 -2.42 12.34
CA VAL A 275 4.91 -3.88 12.37
C VAL A 275 3.87 -4.22 13.41
N ARG A 276 2.80 -4.91 13.00
CA ARG A 276 1.74 -5.38 13.91
C ARG A 276 1.97 -6.82 14.32
N ILE A 277 1.76 -7.12 15.61
CA ILE A 277 1.82 -8.49 16.13
C ILE A 277 0.39 -9.00 16.34
N VAL A 278 0.02 -10.06 15.65
CA VAL A 278 -1.37 -10.54 15.61
C VAL A 278 -1.45 -12.06 15.58
N ASN A 279 -2.57 -12.62 16.04
CA ASN A 279 -2.90 -14.01 15.75
C ASN A 279 -3.42 -14.17 14.30
N ALA A 280 -3.67 -15.40 13.88
CA ALA A 280 -4.06 -15.70 12.51
C ALA A 280 -5.39 -15.02 12.09
N ALA A 281 -6.39 -14.99 12.96
CA ALA A 281 -7.65 -14.29 12.71
C ALA A 281 -7.45 -12.76 12.59
N GLY A 282 -6.64 -12.18 13.48
CA GLY A 282 -6.26 -10.77 13.44
C GLY A 282 -5.50 -10.41 12.18
N MET A 283 -4.61 -11.28 11.70
CA MET A 283 -3.92 -11.12 10.42
C MET A 283 -4.90 -11.10 9.25
N VAL A 284 -5.82 -12.07 9.15
CA VAL A 284 -6.79 -12.11 8.04
C VAL A 284 -7.63 -10.84 8.00
N ARG A 285 -8.21 -10.44 9.13
CA ARG A 285 -9.03 -9.23 9.22
C ARG A 285 -8.20 -8.00 8.88
N GLY A 286 -7.06 -7.83 9.55
CA GLY A 286 -6.21 -6.65 9.42
C GLY A 286 -5.61 -6.49 8.02
N ILE A 287 -5.19 -7.58 7.37
CA ILE A 287 -4.68 -7.54 6.00
C ILE A 287 -5.81 -7.19 5.01
N LYS A 288 -7.02 -7.75 5.18
CA LYS A 288 -8.17 -7.36 4.35
C LYS A 288 -8.47 -5.87 4.48
N GLU A 289 -8.62 -5.38 5.71
CA GLU A 289 -8.88 -3.97 5.98
C GLU A 289 -7.78 -3.07 5.42
N PHE A 290 -6.52 -3.46 5.62
CA PHE A 290 -5.38 -2.75 5.06
C PHE A 290 -5.49 -2.72 3.53
N LEU A 291 -5.42 -3.86 2.84
CA LEU A 291 -5.38 -3.94 1.38
C LEU A 291 -6.63 -3.35 0.69
N ALA A 292 -7.80 -3.44 1.32
CA ALA A 292 -9.05 -2.92 0.77
C ALA A 292 -9.26 -1.41 1.00
N SER A 293 -8.32 -0.72 1.64
CA SER A 293 -8.46 0.70 1.96
C SER A 293 -7.61 1.60 1.07
N GLY A 294 -8.02 2.87 0.97
CA GLY A 294 -7.35 3.86 0.13
C GLY A 294 -7.76 3.80 -1.35
N PRO A 295 -7.05 4.51 -2.24
CA PRO A 295 -7.42 4.60 -3.64
C PRO A 295 -7.22 3.28 -4.40
N ALA A 296 -8.21 2.94 -5.23
CA ALA A 296 -8.18 1.87 -6.23
C ALA A 296 -7.59 0.52 -5.74
N PRO A 297 -8.11 -0.06 -4.64
CA PRO A 297 -7.60 -1.30 -4.05
C PRO A 297 -7.66 -2.52 -4.99
N ASN A 298 -8.49 -2.49 -6.03
CA ASN A 298 -8.53 -3.50 -7.10
C ASN A 298 -7.47 -3.31 -8.20
N THR A 299 -6.45 -2.48 -8.00
CA THR A 299 -5.40 -2.27 -8.99
C THR A 299 -4.26 -3.29 -8.83
N VAL A 300 -3.77 -3.83 -9.93
CA VAL A 300 -2.51 -4.57 -10.01
C VAL A 300 -1.47 -3.65 -10.63
N ASN A 301 -0.57 -3.12 -9.81
CA ASN A 301 0.56 -2.30 -10.28
C ASN A 301 1.61 -3.23 -10.88
N VAL A 302 1.60 -3.37 -12.21
CA VAL A 302 2.45 -4.32 -12.94
C VAL A 302 3.94 -3.98 -12.82
N PRO A 303 4.39 -2.72 -12.89
CA PRO A 303 5.79 -2.38 -12.66
C PRO A 303 6.30 -2.75 -11.26
N VAL A 304 5.51 -2.51 -10.22
CA VAL A 304 5.86 -2.90 -8.84
C VAL A 304 5.90 -4.41 -8.72
N LEU A 305 4.88 -5.12 -9.24
CA LEU A 305 4.84 -6.58 -9.22
C LEU A 305 6.08 -7.15 -9.93
N ALA A 306 6.40 -6.69 -11.14
CA ALA A 306 7.58 -7.15 -11.88
C ALA A 306 8.89 -6.95 -11.10
N ARG A 307 9.05 -5.82 -10.40
CA ARG A 307 10.21 -5.55 -9.54
C ARG A 307 10.27 -6.51 -8.35
N LEU A 308 9.14 -6.77 -7.68
CA LEU A 308 9.07 -7.74 -6.58
C LEU A 308 9.39 -9.16 -7.06
N LEU A 309 8.86 -9.56 -8.22
CA LEU A 309 9.11 -10.89 -8.78
C LEU A 309 10.58 -11.11 -9.14
N ARG A 310 11.31 -10.07 -9.57
CA ARG A 310 12.77 -10.14 -9.76
C ARG A 310 13.56 -10.30 -8.46
N GLY A 311 12.99 -9.90 -7.34
CA GLY A 311 13.58 -10.09 -6.00
C GLY A 311 13.25 -11.44 -5.36
N MET A 312 12.51 -12.31 -6.07
CA MET A 312 12.36 -13.71 -5.68
C MET A 312 13.65 -14.48 -5.95
N HIS A 313 13.80 -15.63 -5.30
CA HIS A 313 14.95 -16.53 -5.42
C HIS A 313 14.56 -17.88 -6.02
#